data_AF-A0A6D2HQT6-F1
#
_entry.id   AF-A0A6D2HQT6-F1
#
_cell.length_a   1.000
_cell.length_b   1.000
_cell.length_c   1.000
_cell.angle_alpha   90.00
_cell.angle_beta   90.00
_cell.angle_gamma   90.00
#
_symmetry.space_group_name_H-M   'P 1'
#
loop_
_entity.id
_entity.type
_entity.pdbx_description
1 polymer ?
#
loop_
_entity_poly.entity_id
_entity_poly.type
_entity_poly.pdbx_seq_one_letter_code
_entity_poly.pdbx_strand_id
1 'polypeptide(L)'
;MEETTWEQRLQAVTHILTNPTTNPSLHSQFLIGTLIPCYISWDYPPILCHSSRTHLRQWWVSQFLKRAPRFGLADTSWRSNCPYYQPPAAIMAAGVEEGKWGSEERREYARKRLRRKRLVSEVNPFIPLLVPNLLLFTLLLWDPLPE
;
A
#
# COMPACT_ATOMS: atom_id res chain seq x y z
N MET A 1 25.52 1.53 12.70
CA MET A 1 25.29 0.18 12.15
C MET A 1 26.40 -0.80 12.59
N GLU A 2 27.20 -0.44 13.59
CA GLU A 2 28.56 -0.98 13.81
C GLU A 2 28.62 -2.13 14.83
N GLU A 3 27.50 -2.52 15.45
CA GLU A 3 27.49 -3.49 16.56
C GLU A 3 27.05 -4.92 16.17
N THR A 4 26.87 -5.23 14.88
CA THR A 4 26.40 -6.57 14.45
C THR A 4 27.56 -7.39 13.89
N THR A 5 27.71 -8.63 14.38
CA THR A 5 28.75 -9.54 13.89
C THR A 5 28.40 -10.04 12.48
N TRP A 6 29.42 -10.44 11.71
CA TRP A 6 29.23 -10.94 10.35
C TRP A 6 28.31 -12.16 10.29
N GLU A 7 28.43 -13.07 11.26
CA GLU A 7 27.61 -14.28 11.38
C GLU A 7 26.13 -13.97 11.55
N GLN A 8 25.79 -13.00 12.39
CA GLN A 8 24.42 -12.54 12.61
C GLN A 8 23.81 -11.96 11.33
N ARG A 9 24.62 -11.22 10.55
CA ARG A 9 24.19 -10.68 9.25
C ARG A 9 23.92 -11.79 8.24
N LEU A 10 24.78 -12.80 8.20
CA LEU A 10 24.61 -13.94 7.30
C LEU A 10 23.34 -14.73 7.66
N GLN A 11 23.07 -14.96 8.95
CA GLN A 11 21.85 -15.60 9.42
C GLN A 11 20.59 -14.78 9.10
N ALA A 12 20.63 -13.46 9.26
CA ALA A 12 19.50 -12.61 8.91
C ALA A 12 19.23 -12.62 7.40
N VAL A 13 20.27 -12.51 6.57
CA VAL A 13 20.15 -12.54 5.11
C VAL A 13 19.65 -13.90 4.63
N THR A 14 20.17 -15.01 5.17
CA THR A 14 19.69 -16.35 4.80
C THR A 14 18.23 -16.56 5.19
N HIS A 15 17.79 -16.07 6.36
CA HIS A 15 16.38 -16.10 6.73
C HIS A 15 15.50 -15.29 5.76
N ILE A 16 15.94 -14.09 5.35
CA ILE A 16 15.20 -13.23 4.42
C ILE A 16 15.10 -13.87 3.03
N LEU A 17 16.19 -14.42 2.52
CA LEU A 17 16.23 -15.04 1.19
C LEU A 17 15.45 -16.35 1.13
N THR A 18 15.41 -17.11 2.22
CA THR A 18 14.64 -18.38 2.29
C THR A 18 13.15 -18.14 2.50
N ASN A 19 12.76 -17.07 3.18
CA ASN A 19 11.36 -16.74 3.48
C ASN A 19 10.98 -15.33 2.96
N PRO A 20 10.91 -15.13 1.62
CA PRO A 20 10.52 -13.86 1.04
C PRO A 20 9.04 -13.59 1.34
N THR A 21 8.77 -12.67 2.28
CA THR A 21 7.42 -12.32 2.70
C THR A 21 7.28 -10.81 2.90
N THR A 22 6.13 -10.25 2.53
CA THR A 22 5.77 -8.85 2.79
C THR A 22 5.10 -8.66 4.15
N ASN A 23 4.62 -9.77 4.74
CA ASN A 23 3.97 -9.86 6.04
C ASN A 23 4.71 -10.88 6.92
N PRO A 24 5.83 -10.47 7.55
CA PRO A 24 6.65 -11.39 8.33
C PRO A 24 5.89 -11.91 9.57
N SER A 25 6.08 -13.19 9.89
CA SER A 25 5.53 -13.79 11.12
C SER A 25 6.21 -13.21 12.37
N LEU A 26 5.55 -13.27 13.53
CA LEU A 26 6.13 -12.78 14.79
C LEU A 26 7.50 -13.40 15.09
N HIS A 27 7.66 -14.70 14.83
CA HIS A 27 8.94 -15.40 14.99
C HIS A 27 10.05 -14.75 14.14
N SER A 28 9.77 -14.51 12.85
CA SER A 28 10.75 -13.87 11.97
C SER A 28 11.09 -12.43 12.37
N GLN A 29 10.11 -11.69 12.91
CA GLN A 29 10.32 -10.34 13.43
C GLN A 29 11.23 -10.34 14.65
N PHE A 30 11.00 -11.25 15.61
CA PHE A 30 11.87 -11.37 16.79
C PHE A 30 13.27 -11.85 16.43
N LEU A 31 13.38 -12.88 15.58
CA LEU A 31 14.67 -13.41 15.13
C LEU A 31 15.52 -12.31 14.49
N ILE A 32 14.96 -11.56 13.55
CA ILE A 32 15.69 -10.48 12.88
C ILE A 32 15.96 -9.31 13.83
N GLY A 33 15.01 -8.98 14.70
CA GLY A 33 15.21 -7.96 15.74
C GLY A 33 16.34 -8.31 16.70
N THR A 34 16.55 -9.60 17.02
CA THR A 34 17.65 -10.05 17.88
C THR A 34 19.00 -10.04 17.17
N LEU A 35 19.04 -10.36 15.88
CA LEU A 35 20.28 -10.38 15.09
C LEU A 35 20.74 -8.98 14.69
N ILE A 36 19.80 -8.11 14.30
CA ILE A 36 20.06 -6.77 13.78
C ILE A 36 19.00 -5.80 14.31
N PRO A 37 19.21 -5.22 15.50
CA PRO A 37 18.16 -4.49 16.22
C PRO A 37 17.78 -3.14 15.60
N CYS A 38 18.69 -2.46 14.89
CA CYS A 38 18.53 -1.05 14.49
C CYS A 38 18.61 -0.79 12.98
N TYR A 39 18.13 -1.71 12.14
CA TYR A 39 18.16 -1.53 10.68
C TYR A 39 16.82 -1.03 10.13
N ILE A 40 16.79 0.20 9.62
CA ILE A 40 15.54 0.92 9.26
C ILE A 40 15.07 0.61 7.83
N SER A 41 15.95 0.21 6.91
CA SER A 41 15.59 0.02 5.49
C SER A 41 14.89 -1.30 5.18
N TRP A 42 14.68 -2.18 6.16
CA TRP A 42 14.02 -3.48 6.00
C TRP A 42 12.52 -3.43 6.30
N ASP A 43 11.84 -4.51 5.91
CA ASP A 43 10.41 -4.73 6.15
C ASP A 43 10.11 -5.23 7.57
N TYR A 44 11.16 -5.47 8.36
CA TYR A 44 11.07 -5.89 9.76
C TYR A 44 11.17 -4.69 10.69
N PRO A 45 10.33 -4.61 11.74
CA PRO A 45 10.34 -3.50 12.69
C PRO A 45 11.60 -3.53 13.60
N PRO A 46 12.22 -2.37 13.89
CA PRO A 46 13.34 -2.27 14.83
C PRO A 46 12.86 -2.27 16.29
N ILE A 47 12.30 -3.40 16.75
CA ILE A 47 11.64 -3.53 18.07
C ILE A 47 12.65 -3.41 19.22
N LEU A 48 13.82 -4.01 19.07
CA LEU A 48 14.85 -4.11 20.13
C LEU A 48 15.91 -3.01 20.05
N CYS A 49 15.70 -1.98 19.22
CA CYS A 49 16.63 -0.86 19.13
C CYS A 49 16.54 0.04 20.37
N HIS A 50 17.67 0.38 20.99
CA HIS A 50 17.70 1.19 22.21
C HIS A 50 17.11 2.61 22.01
N SER A 51 17.22 3.15 20.79
CA SER A 51 16.58 4.42 20.35
C SER A 51 15.22 4.19 19.67
N SER A 52 14.41 3.27 20.20
CA SER A 52 13.23 2.72 19.52
C SER A 52 12.22 3.78 19.05
N ARG A 53 11.92 4.82 19.82
CA ARG A 53 10.81 5.74 19.47
C ARG A 53 11.02 6.52 18.17
N THR A 54 12.20 7.07 17.93
CA THR A 54 12.49 7.83 16.70
C THR A 54 12.67 6.90 15.51
N HIS A 55 13.36 5.77 15.71
CA HIS A 55 13.63 4.77 14.67
C HIS A 55 12.36 4.02 14.23
N LEU A 56 11.44 3.70 15.16
CA LEU A 56 10.15 3.10 14.85
C LEU A 56 9.27 4.04 14.04
N ARG A 57 9.24 5.34 14.39
CA ARG A 57 8.49 6.33 13.62
C ARG A 57 9.05 6.48 12.20
N GLN A 58 10.38 6.58 12.07
CA GLN A 58 11.03 6.66 10.76
C GLN A 58 10.81 5.39 9.92
N TRP A 59 10.89 4.22 10.55
CA TRP A 59 10.58 2.94 9.91
C TRP A 59 9.13 2.85 9.45
N TRP A 60 8.18 3.25 10.30
CA TRP A 60 6.76 3.23 9.94
C TRP A 60 6.46 4.16 8.76
N VAL A 61 7.03 5.37 8.76
CA VAL A 61 6.91 6.31 7.62
C VAL A 61 7.55 5.73 6.36
N SER A 62 8.73 5.11 6.46
CA SER A 62 9.41 4.52 5.29
C SER A 62 8.61 3.35 4.70
N GLN A 63 8.04 2.50 5.55
CA GLN A 63 7.19 1.39 5.14
C GLN A 63 5.87 1.87 4.55
N PHE A 64 5.26 2.90 5.15
CA PHE A 64 4.07 3.54 4.60
C PHE A 64 4.34 4.10 3.19
N LEU A 65 5.45 4.83 2.99
CA LEU A 65 5.81 5.37 1.68
C LEU A 65 6.14 4.28 0.65
N LYS A 66 6.77 3.17 1.05
CA LYS A 66 7.02 2.01 0.18
C LYS A 66 5.73 1.28 -0.23
N ARG A 67 4.76 1.21 0.68
CA ARG A 67 3.48 0.49 0.47
C ARG A 67 2.40 1.35 -0.18
N ALA A 68 2.43 2.67 0.01
CA ALA A 68 1.49 3.62 -0.60
C ALA A 68 1.32 3.46 -2.13
N PRO A 69 2.38 3.30 -2.95
CA PRO A 69 2.19 3.08 -4.39
C PRO A 69 1.61 1.70 -4.73
N ARG A 70 1.68 0.74 -3.81
CA ARG A 70 1.13 -0.62 -3.98
C ARG A 70 -0.29 -0.77 -3.43
N PHE A 71 -0.82 0.26 -2.77
CA PHE A 71 -2.14 0.23 -2.18
C PHE A 71 -3.20 0.13 -3.29
N GLY A 72 -3.83 -1.04 -3.42
CA GLY A 72 -4.80 -1.36 -4.48
C GLY A 72 -4.26 -2.23 -5.62
N LEU A 73 -2.96 -2.56 -5.65
CA LEU A 73 -2.45 -3.66 -6.46
C LEU A 73 -2.60 -4.97 -5.67
N ALA A 74 -3.16 -6.00 -6.30
CA ALA A 74 -3.17 -7.34 -5.70
C ALA A 74 -1.73 -7.76 -5.35
N ASP A 75 -1.57 -8.51 -4.26
CA ASP A 75 -0.34 -9.23 -3.94
C ASP A 75 -0.11 -10.26 -5.05
N THR A 76 0.43 -9.81 -6.18
CA THR A 76 0.68 -10.66 -7.33
C THR A 76 1.90 -11.50 -7.01
N SER A 77 1.66 -12.64 -6.33
CA SER A 77 2.57 -13.76 -6.46
C SER A 77 2.58 -14.11 -7.95
N TRP A 78 3.61 -13.70 -8.68
CA TRP A 78 3.90 -14.21 -10.00
C TRP A 78 4.31 -15.68 -9.87
N ARG A 79 3.32 -16.54 -9.60
CA ARG A 79 3.38 -17.96 -9.91
C ARG A 79 2.61 -18.08 -11.21
N SER A 80 3.36 -18.10 -12.30
CA SER A 80 2.82 -18.33 -13.62
C SER A 80 2.18 -19.73 -13.65
N ASN A 81 0.87 -19.81 -13.43
CA ASN A 81 0.08 -20.93 -13.94
C ASN A 81 -0.07 -20.75 -15.45
N CYS A 82 1.04 -20.85 -16.18
CA CYS A 82 0.99 -20.91 -17.63
C CYS A 82 0.65 -22.35 -18.03
N PRO A 83 -0.39 -22.58 -18.83
CA PRO A 83 -0.15 -23.12 -20.15
C PRO A 83 0.43 -21.99 -21.02
N TYR A 84 1.44 -22.30 -21.83
CA TYR A 84 2.17 -21.39 -22.71
C TYR A 84 1.33 -20.85 -23.89
N TYR A 85 0.13 -20.34 -23.63
CA TYR A 85 -0.57 -19.52 -24.60
C TYR A 85 -0.17 -18.07 -24.34
N GLN A 86 0.62 -17.52 -25.26
CA GLN A 86 0.93 -16.12 -25.31
C GLN A 86 -0.38 -15.34 -25.15
N PRO A 87 -0.52 -14.46 -24.13
CA PRO A 87 -1.73 -13.68 -23.98
C PRO A 87 -1.97 -12.95 -25.31
N PRO A 88 -3.21 -12.89 -25.79
CA PRO A 88 -3.52 -12.16 -27.01
C PRO A 88 -2.94 -10.76 -26.88
N ALA A 89 -2.32 -10.28 -27.96
CA ALA A 89 -1.66 -8.98 -27.96
C ALA A 89 -2.60 -7.92 -27.36
N ALA A 90 -2.07 -7.07 -26.48
CA ALA A 90 -2.87 -6.05 -25.82
C ALA A 90 -3.49 -5.13 -26.89
N ILE A 91 -4.78 -5.34 -27.18
CA ILE A 91 -5.54 -4.48 -28.09
C ILE A 91 -5.97 -3.26 -27.28
N MET A 92 -5.81 -2.07 -27.85
CA MET A 92 -6.33 -0.85 -27.22
C MET A 92 -7.84 -0.96 -27.06
N ALA A 93 -8.36 -0.55 -25.90
CA ALA A 93 -9.80 -0.51 -25.68
C ALA A 93 -10.48 0.38 -26.74
N ALA A 94 -11.63 -0.05 -27.24
CA ALA A 94 -12.39 0.71 -28.23
C ALA A 94 -12.64 2.14 -27.72
N GLY A 95 -12.19 3.14 -28.49
CA GLY A 95 -12.29 4.56 -28.13
C GLY A 95 -11.05 5.17 -27.46
N VAL A 96 -9.97 4.40 -27.28
CA VAL A 96 -8.66 4.94 -26.86
C VAL A 96 -7.82 5.23 -28.10
N GLU A 97 -7.58 6.52 -28.37
CA GLU A 97 -6.65 6.96 -29.42
C GLU A 97 -5.22 6.47 -29.10
N GLU A 98 -4.44 6.19 -30.14
CA GLU A 98 -3.03 5.82 -30.00
C GLU A 98 -2.29 6.89 -29.21
N GLY A 99 -1.67 6.47 -28.10
CA GLY A 99 -0.93 7.38 -27.24
C GLY A 99 0.29 7.90 -27.98
N LYS A 100 0.25 9.17 -28.39
CA LYS A 100 1.46 9.87 -28.85
C LYS A 100 2.22 10.37 -27.62
N TRP A 101 3.45 9.89 -27.44
CA TRP A 101 4.25 10.08 -26.22
C TRP A 101 5.39 11.08 -26.42
N GLY A 102 5.24 12.08 -27.29
CA GLY A 102 6.16 13.20 -27.40
C GLY A 102 6.25 14.02 -26.11
N SER A 103 7.29 14.82 -25.95
CA SER A 103 7.48 15.69 -24.77
C SER A 103 6.32 16.69 -24.58
N GLU A 104 5.84 17.26 -25.68
CA GLU A 104 4.73 18.21 -25.71
C GLU A 104 3.38 17.51 -25.44
N GLU A 105 3.15 16.39 -26.12
CA GLU A 105 1.92 15.59 -26.01
C GLU A 105 1.75 14.98 -24.60
N ARG A 106 2.85 14.57 -23.95
CA ARG A 106 2.85 14.15 -22.54
C ARG A 106 2.39 15.27 -21.62
N ARG A 107 2.84 16.50 -21.88
CA ARG A 107 2.47 17.68 -21.08
C ARG A 107 1.00 18.02 -21.26
N GLU A 108 0.49 17.92 -22.48
CA GLU A 108 -0.93 18.09 -22.77
C GLU A 108 -1.80 16.99 -22.16
N TYR A 109 -1.39 15.74 -22.25
CA TYR A 109 -2.08 14.61 -21.62
C TYR A 109 -2.17 14.79 -20.10
N ALA A 110 -1.07 15.18 -19.46
CA ALA A 110 -1.06 15.48 -18.02
C ALA A 110 -2.02 16.62 -17.67
N ARG A 111 -2.03 17.70 -18.45
CA ARG A 111 -2.99 18.82 -18.28
C ARG A 111 -4.44 18.37 -18.46
N LYS A 112 -4.74 17.59 -19.50
CA LYS A 112 -6.08 17.02 -19.74
C LYS A 112 -6.50 16.12 -18.58
N ARG A 113 -5.59 15.29 -18.05
CA ARG A 113 -5.86 14.40 -16.91
C ARG A 113 -6.11 15.16 -15.61
N LEU A 114 -5.39 16.27 -15.37
CA LEU A 114 -5.63 17.16 -14.22
C LEU A 114 -6.96 17.93 -14.34
N ARG A 115 -7.38 18.26 -15.57
CA ARG A 115 -8.65 18.94 -15.85
C ARG A 115 -9.87 18.01 -15.83
N ARG A 116 -9.67 16.70 -16.01
CA ARG A 116 -10.76 15.74 -15.83
C ARG A 116 -11.25 15.88 -14.40
N LYS A 117 -12.53 16.26 -14.24
CA LYS A 117 -13.20 16.34 -12.94
C LYS A 117 -12.85 15.07 -12.18
N ARG A 118 -12.26 15.24 -10.99
CA ARG A 118 -11.89 14.13 -10.10
C ARG A 118 -13.11 13.21 -10.03
N LEU A 119 -12.93 11.89 -10.06
CA LEU A 119 -13.99 10.90 -9.77
C LEU A 119 -14.57 11.03 -8.33
N VAL A 120 -14.34 12.17 -7.69
CA VAL A 120 -14.99 12.59 -6.47
C VAL A 120 -16.20 13.36 -6.97
N SER A 121 -17.38 12.77 -6.78
CA SER A 121 -18.68 13.37 -7.06
C SER A 121 -18.68 14.87 -6.74
N GLU A 122 -19.34 15.69 -7.57
CA GLU A 122 -19.59 17.10 -7.26
C GLU A 122 -20.45 17.30 -5.99
N VAL A 123 -20.91 16.21 -5.40
CA VAL A 123 -21.61 16.13 -4.13
C VAL A 123 -20.63 16.44 -3.00
N ASN A 124 -21.00 17.41 -2.15
CA ASN A 124 -20.24 17.77 -0.96
C ASN A 124 -19.93 16.51 -0.11
N PRO A 125 -18.67 16.27 0.29
CA PRO A 125 -18.25 15.07 1.03
C PRO A 125 -19.02 14.81 2.33
N PHE A 126 -19.67 15.83 2.91
CA PHE A 126 -20.51 15.67 4.10
C PHE A 126 -21.88 15.04 3.82
N ILE A 127 -22.39 15.11 2.59
CA ILE A 127 -23.71 14.57 2.22
C ILE A 127 -23.82 13.05 2.45
N PRO A 128 -22.89 12.20 1.98
CA PRO A 128 -22.98 10.75 2.23
C PRO A 128 -22.85 10.36 3.71
N LEU A 129 -22.35 11.27 4.57
CA LEU A 129 -22.27 11.05 6.01
C LEU A 129 -23.52 11.56 6.75
N LEU A 130 -23.99 12.77 6.41
CA LEU A 130 -25.08 13.43 7.12
C LEU A 130 -26.44 12.84 6.79
N VAL A 131 -26.71 12.50 5.53
CA VAL A 131 -28.03 12.02 5.10
C VAL A 131 -28.44 10.72 5.80
N PRO A 132 -27.59 9.66 5.87
CA PRO A 132 -27.96 8.45 6.59
C PRO A 132 -28.16 8.67 8.09
N ASN A 133 -27.30 9.50 8.71
CA ASN A 133 -27.34 9.75 10.15
C ASN A 133 -28.57 10.56 10.56
N LEU A 134 -28.98 11.55 9.77
CA LEU A 134 -30.21 12.31 10.01
C LEU A 134 -31.45 11.43 9.83
N LEU A 135 -31.43 10.53 8.84
CA LEU A 135 -32.53 9.59 8.62
C LEU A 135 -32.67 8.59 9.79
N LEU A 136 -31.55 8.06 10.30
CA LEU A 136 -31.55 7.25 11.52
C LEU A 136 -32.05 8.04 12.73
N PHE A 137 -31.65 9.31 12.87
CA PHE A 137 -32.12 10.17 13.95
C PHE A 137 -33.64 10.42 13.89
N THR A 138 -34.21 10.58 12.69
CA THR A 138 -35.67 10.70 12.54
C THR A 138 -36.41 9.42 12.94
N LEU A 139 -35.82 8.24 12.72
CA LEU A 139 -36.42 6.97 13.16
C LEU A 139 -36.38 6.81 14.69
N LEU A 140 -35.37 7.36 15.37
CA LEU A 140 -35.30 7.35 16.83
C LEU A 140 -36.34 8.26 17.49
N LEU A 141 -36.70 9.37 16.82
CA LEU A 141 -37.71 10.31 17.28
C LEU A 141 -39.13 9.90 16.87
N TRP A 142 -39.28 8.85 16.08
CA TRP A 142 -40.57 8.31 15.70
C TRP A 142 -41.04 7.35 16.79
N ASP A 143 -42.08 7.72 17.55
CA ASP A 143 -42.78 6.80 18.44
C ASP A 143 -43.69 5.88 17.61
N PRO A 144 -43.40 4.57 17.51
CA PRO A 144 -44.16 3.66 16.65
C PRO A 144 -45.52 3.26 17.25
N LEU A 145 -45.81 3.66 18.48
CA LEU A 145 -47.03 3.34 19.23
C LEU A 145 -47.60 4.62 19.83
N PRO A 146 -48.49 5.34 19.13
CA PRO A 146 -49.33 6.35 19.77
C PRO A 146 -50.32 5.65 20.71
N GLU A 147 -50.41 6.11 21.96
CA GLU A 147 -51.54 5.79 22.85
C GLU A 147 -52.86 6.35 22.30
#